data_AF-A0A0G9K246-F1
#
_entry.id   AF-A0A0G9K246-F1
#
_cell.length_a   1.000
_cell.length_b   1.000
_cell.length_c   1.000
_cell.angle_alpha   90.00
_cell.angle_beta   90.00
_cell.angle_gamma   90.00
#
_symmetry.space_group_name_H-M   'P 1'
#
loop_
_entity.id
_entity.type
_entity.pdbx_description
1 polymer ?
#
loop_
_entity_poly.entity_id
_entity_poly.type
_entity_poly.pdbx_seq_one_letter_code
_entity_poly.pdbx_strand_id
1 'polypeptide(L)' 'MEIVLFRTGEKIEVNTPKELKEILKYCNPLMMNFYKKQLPMLEIKGFGESIEINKIGITR' A
#
# COMPACT_ATOMS: atom_id res chain seq x y z
N MET A 1 6.12 6.75 6.72
CA MET A 1 6.12 5.28 6.53
C MET A 1 6.98 4.98 5.32
N GLU A 2 8.06 4.21 5.46
CA GLU A 2 8.93 3.90 4.32
C GLU A 2 8.38 2.71 3.53
N ILE A 3 8.28 2.83 2.21
CA ILE A 3 7.98 1.72 1.30
C ILE A 3 8.99 1.69 0.16
N VAL A 4 9.23 0.49 -0.35
CA VAL A 4 10.05 0.26 -1.55
C VAL A 4 9.13 0.24 -2.76
N LEU A 5 9.44 1.05 -3.78
CA LEU A 5 8.73 1.06 -5.06
C LEU A 5 9.00 -0.23 -5.83
N PHE A 6 7.93 -0.88 -6.29
CA PHE A 6 8.04 -2.15 -7.04
C PHE A 6 8.87 -2.02 -8.33
N ARG A 7 8.79 -0.88 -9.03
CA ARG A 7 9.40 -0.70 -10.36
C ARG A 7 10.91 -0.40 -10.30
N THR A 8 11.32 0.44 -9.36
CA THR A 8 12.68 0.98 -9.29
C THR A 8 13.48 0.42 -8.13
N GLY A 9 12.83 -0.17 -7.12
CA GLY A 9 13.48 -0.56 -5.87
C GLY A 9 13.85 0.64 -4.98
N GLU A 10 13.45 1.85 -5.36
CA GLU A 10 13.71 3.05 -4.57
C GLU A 10 12.85 3.07 -3.33
N LYS A 11 13.45 3.54 -2.23
CA LYS A 11 12.75 3.79 -0.98
C LYS A 11 12.09 5.16 -1.04
N ILE A 12 10.80 5.20 -0.78
CA ILE A 12 10.05 6.44 -0.67
C ILE A 12 9.39 6.52 0.71
N GLU A 13 9.26 7.74 1.20
CA GLU A 13 8.52 8.01 2.41
C GLU A 13 7.09 8.42 2.06
N VAL A 14 6.14 7.65 2.59
CA VAL A 14 4.71 7.90 2.49
C VAL A 14 4.22 8.39 3.84
N ASN A 15 3.71 9.61 3.88
CA ASN A 15 3.31 10.27 5.11
C ASN A 15 1.79 10.21 5.32
N THR A 16 1.03 10.12 4.22
CA THR A 16 -0.43 10.12 4.28
C THR A 16 -1.05 8.88 3.64
N PRO A 17 -2.21 8.40 4.12
CA PRO A 17 -2.96 7.35 3.43
C PRO A 17 -3.35 7.72 2.00
N LYS A 18 -3.51 9.02 1.70
CA LYS A 18 -3.84 9.52 0.37
C LYS A 18 -2.70 9.27 -0.63
N GLU A 19 -1.45 9.55 -0.25
CA GLU A 19 -0.27 9.21 -1.05
C GLU A 19 -0.18 7.71 -1.31
N LEU A 20 -0.42 6.90 -0.29
CA LEU A 20 -0.43 5.44 -0.46
C LEU A 20 -1.49 4.99 -1.46
N LYS A 21 -2.71 5.54 -1.39
CA LYS A 21 -3.77 5.25 -2.36
C LYS A 21 -3.38 5.62 -3.78
N GLU A 22 -2.74 6.78 -3.98
CA GLU A 22 -2.29 7.24 -5.30
C GLU A 22 -1.26 6.30 -5.93
N ILE A 23 -0.40 5.68 -5.12
CA ILE A 23 0.57 4.68 -5.58
C ILE A 23 -0.15 3.37 -5.92
N LEU A 24 -1.04 2.94 -5.03
CA LEU A 24 -1.70 1.64 -5.14
C LEU A 24 -2.79 1.57 -6.21
N LYS A 25 -3.42 2.71 -6.60
CA LYS A 25 -4.50 2.72 -7.59
C LYS A 25 -4.06 2.24 -8.98
N TYR A 26 -2.80 2.42 -9.34
CA TYR A 26 -2.23 1.96 -10.61
C TYR A 26 -1.52 0.61 -10.50
N CYS A 27 -1.59 -0.06 -9.36
CA CYS A 27 -0.92 -1.33 -9.12
C CYS A 27 -1.74 -2.51 -9.67
N ASN A 28 -1.06 -3.41 -10.37
CA ASN A 28 -1.63 -4.70 -10.76
C ASN A 28 -1.61 -5.69 -9.56
N PRO A 29 -2.26 -6.87 -9.67
CA PRO A 29 -2.31 -7.84 -8.57
C PRO A 29 -0.94 -8.30 -8.04
N LEU A 30 0.08 -8.40 -8.90
CA LEU A 30 1.44 -8.79 -8.50
C LEU A 30 2.11 -7.67 -7.67
N MET A 31 2.00 -6.42 -8.13
CA MET A 31 2.47 -5.25 -7.38
C MET A 31 1.75 -5.13 -6.04
N MET A 32 0.44 -5.36 -6.02
CA MET A 32 -0.36 -5.31 -4.80
C MET A 32 0.12 -6.31 -3.75
N ASN A 33 0.45 -7.54 -4.17
CA ASN A 33 1.00 -8.56 -3.28
C ASN A 33 2.34 -8.12 -2.68
N PHE A 34 3.19 -7.44 -3.46
CA PHE A 34 4.45 -6.90 -2.97
C PHE A 34 4.25 -5.81 -1.91
N TYR A 35 3.34 -4.86 -2.13
CA TYR A 35 3.06 -3.81 -1.14
C TYR A 35 2.37 -4.36 0.13
N LYS A 36 1.48 -5.34 0.01
CA LYS A 36 0.85 -6.00 1.17
C LYS A 36 1.88 -6.65 2.10
N LYS A 37 2.95 -7.23 1.56
CA LYS A 37 4.04 -7.82 2.35
C LYS A 37 4.84 -6.78 3.12
N GLN A 38 5.01 -5.58 2.55
CA GLN A 38 5.70 -4.46 3.22
C GLN A 38 4.83 -3.78 4.27
N LEU A 39 3.51 -3.87 4.12
CA LEU A 39 2.53 -3.15 4.93
C LEU A 39 1.62 -4.13 5.71
N PRO A 40 2.18 -5.02 6.55
CA PRO A 40 1.40 -6.08 7.21
C PRO A 40 0.37 -5.52 8.21
N MET A 41 0.52 -4.27 8.64
CA MET A 41 -0.43 -3.59 9.54
C MET A 41 -1.59 -2.93 8.79
N LEU A 42 -1.61 -2.98 7.46
CA LEU A 42 -2.65 -2.41 6.62
C LEU A 42 -3.40 -3.51 5.87
N GLU A 43 -4.71 -3.46 5.93
CA GLU A 43 -5.58 -4.24 5.07
C GLU A 43 -5.91 -3.41 3.83
N ILE A 44 -5.42 -3.86 2.67
CA ILE A 44 -5.67 -3.22 1.38
C ILE A 44 -6.67 -4.05 0.58
N LYS A 45 -7.84 -3.46 0.30
CA LYS A 45 -8.96 -4.06 -0.45
C LYS A 45 -9.27 -3.23 -1.70
N GLY A 46 -9.79 -3.89 -2.74
CA GLY A 46 -10.11 -3.25 -4.02
C GLY A 46 -8.88 -2.96 -4.89
N PHE A 47 -9.15 -2.39 -6.07
CA PHE A 47 -8.16 -1.97 -7.06
C PHE A 47 -8.65 -0.70 -7.76
N GLY A 48 -7.75 0.04 -8.40
CA GLY A 48 -8.11 1.28 -9.10
C GLY A 48 -8.61 2.35 -8.13
N GLU A 49 -9.68 3.05 -8.50
CA GLU A 49 -10.27 4.11 -7.69
C GLU A 49 -11.02 3.58 -6.45
N SER A 50 -11.46 2.32 -6.47
CA SER A 50 -12.18 1.68 -5.37
C SER A 50 -11.25 1.13 -4.27
N ILE A 51 -10.03 1.65 -4.15
CA ILE A 51 -9.05 1.13 -3.20
C ILE A 51 -9.34 1.61 -1.78
N GLU A 52 -9.40 0.66 -0.86
CA GLU A 52 -9.62 0.88 0.56
C GLU A 52 -8.39 0.44 1.34
N ILE A 53 -7.96 1.28 2.27
CA ILE A 53 -6.81 1.04 3.13
C ILE A 53 -7.29 1.18 4.57
N ASN A 54 -7.40 0.05 5.25
CA ASN A 54 -7.81 -0.01 6.65
C ASN A 54 -6.60 -0.36 7.51
N LYS A 55 -6.44 0.27 8.67
CA LYS A 55 -5.45 -0.19 9.65
C LYS A 55 -5.98 -1.46 10.30
N ILE A 56 -5.19 -2.52 10.31
CA ILE A 56 -5.47 -3.69 11.11
C ILE A 56 -5.20 -3.26 12.55
N GLY A 57 -6.27 -2.97 13.28
CA GLY A 57 -6.18 -2.68 14.70
C GLY A 57 -5.62 -3.90 15.41
N ILE A 58 -4.44 -3.76 16.00
CA ILE A 58 -4.02 -4.67 17.06
C ILE A 58 -4.89 -4.29 18.26
N THR A 59 -6.11 -4.81 18.32
CA THR A 59 -6.87 -4.84 19.57
C THR A 59 -6.06 -5.69 20.54
N ARG A 60 -5.42 -5.03 21.50
CA ARG A 60 -4.92 -5.67 22.71
C ARG A 60 -5.95 -5.48 23.81
#